data_AF-A0A9D6U4A3-F1
#
_entry.id   AF-A0A9D6U4A3-F1
#
_cell.length_a   1.000
_cell.length_b   1.000
_cell.length_c   1.000
_cell.angle_alpha   90.00
_cell.angle_beta   90.00
_cell.angle_gamma   90.00
#
_symmetry.space_group_name_H-M   'P 1'
#
loop_
_entity.id
_entity.type
_entity.pdbx_description
1 polymer ?
#
loop_
_entity_poly.entity_id
_entity_poly.type
_entity_poly.pdbx_seq_one_letter_code
_entity_poly.pdbx_strand_id
1 'polypeptide(L)'
;MSGEEQILERLARIEEKLDRVSDFEEQWRNFGRTWESVSDLGRDLSLLMGPGARLLTEGLAEVETGFQLEDVLHLLKRLLLSFRHIAWSLEQLENLIDWWQDMEPLLKIAVPHLVDKLDDLEQKGIFRINSAILNMYAKLASAYTTEDIEVIGDGFVRMHGIVRKFADPVVIQSLEAVVDMYAKLASVYTPEDIDSIGDGFVRMHGIVKKFGDPRVVDFLDRLTDVPAKANLDAARPVGPFGMPFRMLSKECKQGLGVALELTRALGMVKTGNGQPSSEGS
;
A
#
# COMPACT_ATOMS: atom_id res chain seq x y z
N MET A 1 21.57 19.74 12.75
CA MET A 1 21.78 21.04 12.12
C MET A 1 21.32 22.10 13.10
N SER A 2 22.20 23.03 13.47
CA SER A 2 21.93 24.08 14.46
C SER A 2 20.95 25.12 13.87
N GLY A 3 20.18 25.82 14.71
CA GLY A 3 19.21 26.83 14.24
C GLY A 3 19.85 27.94 13.38
N GLU A 4 21.14 28.20 13.57
CA GLU A 4 21.94 29.13 12.76
C GLU A 4 22.15 28.62 11.32
N GLU A 5 22.31 27.32 11.12
CA GLU A 5 22.46 26.72 9.78
C GLU A 5 21.17 26.83 8.97
N GLN A 6 20.01 26.69 9.62
CA GLN A 6 18.71 26.86 8.96
C GLN A 6 18.44 28.33 8.57
N ILE A 7 18.91 29.28 9.38
CA ILE A 7 18.79 30.72 9.08
C ILE A 7 19.70 31.09 7.90
N LEU A 8 20.94 30.57 7.88
CA LEU A 8 21.88 30.78 6.77
C LEU A 8 21.37 30.16 5.47
N GLU A 9 20.75 28.99 5.54
CA GLU A 9 20.15 28.33 4.37
C GLU A 9 18.94 29.11 3.83
N ARG A 10 18.10 29.66 4.72
CA ARG A 10 16.97 30.53 4.32
C ARG A 10 17.46 31.83 3.70
N LEU A 11 18.52 32.43 4.24
CA LEU A 11 19.15 33.64 3.68
C LEU A 11 19.73 33.39 2.29
N ALA A 12 20.49 32.31 2.09
CA ALA A 12 21.03 31.94 0.78
C ALA A 12 19.92 31.71 -0.26
N ARG A 13 18.80 31.12 0.16
CA ARG A 13 17.63 30.89 -0.71
C ARG A 13 16.86 32.16 -1.03
N ILE A 14 16.94 33.18 -0.19
CA ILE A 14 16.38 34.52 -0.45
C ILE A 14 17.28 35.28 -1.42
N GLU A 15 18.61 35.18 -1.26
CA GLU A 15 19.60 35.76 -2.16
C GLU A 15 19.47 35.20 -3.59
N GLU A 16 19.33 33.88 -3.74
CA GLU A 16 19.07 33.23 -5.05
C GLU A 16 17.76 33.71 -5.70
N LYS A 17 16.71 33.95 -4.90
CA LYS A 17 15.44 34.51 -5.39
C LYS A 17 15.59 35.97 -5.80
N LEU A 18 16.42 36.74 -5.11
CA LEU A 18 16.70 38.13 -5.42
C LEU A 18 17.47 38.24 -6.74
N ASP A 19 18.44 37.36 -6.98
CA ASP A 19 19.17 37.26 -8.25
C ASP A 19 18.21 36.92 -9.40
N ARG A 20 17.31 35.96 -9.21
CA ARG A 20 16.28 35.62 -10.22
C ARG A 20 15.32 36.78 -10.52
N VAL A 21 15.01 37.62 -9.53
CA VAL A 21 14.20 38.83 -9.73
C VAL A 21 15.00 39.91 -10.48
N SER A 22 16.30 40.01 -10.20
CA SER A 22 17.22 40.91 -10.91
C SER A 22 17.35 40.55 -12.39
N ASP A 23 17.47 39.26 -12.70
CA ASP A 23 17.46 38.74 -14.08
C ASP A 23 16.13 39.03 -14.79
N PHE A 24 15.01 38.96 -14.06
CA PHE A 24 13.69 39.31 -14.57
C PHE A 24 13.56 40.80 -14.85
N GLU A 25 14.14 41.66 -14.00
CA GLU A 25 14.21 43.11 -14.22
C GLU A 25 15.03 43.44 -15.47
N GLU A 26 16.14 42.74 -15.70
CA GLU A 26 16.98 42.91 -16.89
C GLU A 26 16.27 42.45 -18.17
N GLN A 27 15.50 41.36 -18.10
CA GLN A 27 14.62 40.89 -19.16
C GLN A 27 13.51 41.91 -19.48
N TRP A 28 12.94 42.55 -18.45
CA TRP A 28 11.96 43.63 -18.62
C TRP A 28 12.55 44.92 -19.20
N ARG A 29 13.79 45.29 -18.85
CA ARG A 29 14.50 46.40 -19.51
C ARG A 29 14.69 46.15 -21.00
N ASN A 30 14.94 44.90 -21.41
CA ASN A 30 15.02 44.53 -22.83
C ASN A 30 13.66 44.65 -23.53
N PHE A 31 12.58 44.33 -22.83
CA PHE A 31 11.22 44.58 -23.30
C PHE A 31 10.94 46.09 -23.43
N GLY A 32 11.39 46.90 -22.48
CA GLY A 32 11.34 48.37 -22.54
C GLY A 32 12.10 48.98 -23.72
N ARG A 33 13.30 48.47 -24.01
CA ARG A 33 14.07 48.85 -25.22
C ARG A 33 13.35 48.50 -26.53
N THR A 34 12.52 47.46 -26.51
CA THR A 34 11.69 47.09 -27.66
C THR A 34 10.65 48.19 -27.94
N TRP A 35 10.10 48.86 -26.92
CA TRP A 35 9.21 50.01 -27.11
C TRP A 35 9.92 51.24 -27.67
N GLU A 36 11.16 51.48 -27.25
CA GLU A 36 12.01 52.55 -27.78
C GLU A 36 12.35 52.29 -29.26
N SER A 37 12.62 51.03 -29.62
CA SER A 37 12.81 50.60 -31.01
C SER A 37 11.53 50.71 -31.87
N VAL A 38 10.34 50.60 -31.27
CA VAL A 38 9.05 50.81 -31.95
C VAL A 38 8.82 52.29 -32.24
N SER A 39 9.24 53.19 -31.33
CA SER A 39 9.25 54.64 -31.57
C SER A 39 10.20 55.02 -32.71
N ASP A 40 11.41 54.45 -32.73
CA ASP A 40 12.36 54.67 -33.82
C ASP A 40 11.89 54.03 -35.14
N LEU A 41 11.26 52.86 -35.10
CA LEU A 41 10.57 52.27 -36.27
C LEU A 41 9.48 53.19 -36.82
N GLY A 42 8.74 53.90 -35.97
CA GLY A 42 7.77 54.91 -36.41
C GLY A 42 8.42 56.09 -37.14
N ARG A 43 9.61 56.50 -36.69
CA ARG A 43 10.42 57.56 -37.31
C ARG A 43 11.01 57.09 -38.65
N ASP A 44 11.54 55.88 -38.69
CA ASP A 44 12.10 55.23 -39.89
C ASP A 44 11.02 54.89 -40.92
N LEU A 45 9.82 54.50 -40.47
CA LEU A 45 8.65 54.30 -41.32
C LEU A 45 8.22 55.61 -41.99
N SER A 46 8.31 56.75 -41.28
CA SER A 46 8.01 58.06 -41.88
C SER A 46 8.97 58.43 -43.02
N LEU A 47 10.23 57.97 -42.94
CA LEU A 47 11.26 58.14 -43.96
C LEU A 47 11.11 57.12 -45.11
N LEU A 48 10.68 55.90 -44.79
CA LEU A 48 10.45 54.81 -45.75
C LEU A 48 9.11 54.91 -46.49
N MET A 49 8.16 55.74 -46.05
CA MET A 49 6.87 55.94 -46.73
C MET A 49 7.01 56.37 -48.20
N GLY A 50 8.05 57.14 -48.55
CA GLY A 50 8.30 57.60 -49.92
C GLY A 50 8.81 56.48 -50.86
N PRO A 51 9.94 55.81 -50.54
CA PRO A 51 10.47 54.73 -51.36
C PRO A 51 9.73 53.38 -51.19
N GLY A 52 9.20 53.11 -50.00
CA GLY A 52 8.53 51.86 -49.63
C GLY A 52 7.22 51.63 -50.37
N ALA A 53 6.51 52.69 -50.76
CA ALA A 53 5.33 52.57 -51.63
C ALA A 53 5.68 51.95 -52.99
N ARG A 54 6.83 52.31 -53.60
CA ARG A 54 7.30 51.75 -54.87
C ARG A 54 7.77 50.29 -54.73
N LEU A 55 8.54 49.99 -53.68
CA LEU A 55 8.99 48.64 -53.37
C LEU A 55 7.84 47.68 -53.04
N LEU A 56 6.78 48.18 -52.38
CA LEU A 56 5.54 47.41 -52.19
C LEU A 56 4.84 47.16 -53.53
N THR A 57 4.89 48.09 -54.47
CA THR A 57 4.25 47.89 -55.79
C THR A 57 5.05 46.91 -56.66
N GLU A 58 6.39 46.93 -56.59
CA GLU A 58 7.27 45.97 -57.27
C GLU A 58 7.23 44.58 -56.62
N GLY A 59 7.29 44.50 -55.29
CA GLY A 59 7.25 43.23 -54.56
C GLY A 59 5.89 42.55 -54.57
N LEU A 60 4.79 43.32 -54.65
CA LEU A 60 3.44 42.77 -54.84
C LEU A 60 3.17 42.32 -56.29
N ALA A 61 3.96 42.78 -57.27
CA ALA A 61 3.90 42.27 -58.64
C ALA A 61 4.57 40.89 -58.78
N GLU A 62 5.46 40.52 -57.86
CA GLU A 62 6.14 39.22 -57.82
C GLU A 62 5.37 38.13 -57.06
N VAL A 63 4.40 38.48 -56.21
CA VAL A 63 3.53 37.51 -55.52
C VAL A 63 2.36 37.15 -56.44
N GLU A 64 2.65 36.28 -57.40
CA GLU A 64 1.67 35.70 -58.31
C GLU A 64 0.60 34.95 -57.50
N THR A 65 -0.62 35.48 -57.50
CA THR A 65 -1.88 34.90 -56.99
C THR A 65 -2.10 34.87 -55.46
N GLY A 66 -2.58 35.98 -54.89
CA GLY A 66 -3.33 35.91 -53.63
C GLY A 66 -3.48 37.20 -52.83
N PHE A 67 -2.69 38.23 -53.10
CA PHE A 67 -2.65 39.42 -52.24
C PHE A 67 -3.35 40.61 -52.92
N GLN A 68 -4.60 40.88 -52.54
CA GLN A 68 -5.34 42.04 -53.06
C GLN A 68 -5.10 43.26 -52.16
N LEU A 69 -4.95 44.43 -52.77
CA LEU A 69 -4.86 45.72 -52.05
C LEU A 69 -6.08 45.96 -51.13
N GLU A 70 -7.22 45.36 -51.49
CA GLU A 70 -8.45 45.38 -50.71
C GLU A 70 -8.33 44.63 -49.37
N ASP A 71 -7.57 43.52 -49.32
CA ASP A 71 -7.32 42.76 -48.09
C ASP A 71 -6.47 43.58 -47.10
N VAL A 72 -5.48 44.34 -47.61
CA VAL A 72 -4.66 45.25 -46.79
C VAL A 72 -5.52 46.38 -46.23
N LEU A 73 -6.38 46.98 -47.04
CA LEU A 73 -7.29 48.02 -46.59
C LEU A 73 -8.34 47.48 -45.60
N HIS A 74 -8.77 46.22 -45.77
CA HIS A 74 -9.66 45.55 -44.84
C HIS A 74 -8.99 45.29 -43.49
N LEU A 75 -7.74 44.80 -43.49
CA LEU A 75 -6.94 44.60 -42.29
C LEU A 75 -6.64 45.93 -41.58
N LEU A 76 -6.32 46.99 -42.33
CA LEU A 76 -6.09 48.33 -41.77
C LEU A 76 -7.36 48.89 -41.10
N LYS A 77 -8.53 48.73 -41.74
CA LYS A 77 -9.81 49.10 -41.13
C LYS A 77 -10.09 48.30 -39.86
N ARG A 78 -9.84 46.99 -39.89
CA ARG A 78 -10.02 46.11 -38.73
C ARG A 78 -9.07 46.46 -37.59
N LEU A 79 -7.84 46.85 -37.90
CA LEU A 79 -6.86 47.35 -36.94
C LEU A 79 -7.31 48.68 -36.31
N LEU A 80 -7.78 49.64 -37.11
CA LEU A 80 -8.35 50.91 -36.64
C LEU A 80 -9.60 50.71 -35.77
N LEU A 81 -10.47 49.76 -36.11
CA LEU A 81 -11.60 49.34 -35.27
C LEU A 81 -11.14 48.62 -33.99
N SER A 82 -10.01 47.92 -34.04
CA SER A 82 -9.40 47.27 -32.88
C SER A 82 -8.76 48.27 -31.92
N PHE A 83 -8.28 49.43 -32.39
CA PHE A 83 -7.78 50.49 -31.51
C PHE A 83 -8.83 50.93 -30.48
N ARG A 84 -10.12 50.90 -30.83
CA ARG A 84 -11.20 51.14 -29.86
C ARG A 84 -11.25 50.09 -28.75
N HIS A 85 -11.00 48.82 -29.10
CA HIS A 85 -10.97 47.72 -28.13
C HIS A 85 -9.69 47.77 -27.28
N ILE A 86 -8.57 48.20 -27.87
CA ILE A 86 -7.30 48.42 -27.15
C ILE A 86 -7.43 49.60 -26.19
N ALA A 87 -8.00 50.73 -26.63
CA ALA A 87 -8.26 51.89 -25.80
C ALA A 87 -9.16 51.53 -24.61
N TRP A 88 -10.26 50.81 -24.87
CA TRP A 88 -11.11 50.29 -23.81
C TRP A 88 -10.36 49.36 -22.85
N SER A 89 -9.48 48.48 -23.34
CA SER A 89 -8.67 47.62 -22.46
C SER A 89 -7.65 48.40 -21.62
N LEU A 90 -7.11 49.50 -22.15
CA LEU A 90 -6.21 50.40 -21.43
C LEU A 90 -6.95 51.15 -20.32
N GLU A 91 -8.18 51.59 -20.57
CA GLU A 91 -9.07 52.16 -19.54
C GLU A 91 -9.41 51.12 -18.45
N GLN A 92 -9.60 49.84 -18.82
CA GLN A 92 -9.79 48.79 -17.82
C GLN A 92 -8.52 48.50 -17.02
N LEU A 93 -7.32 48.70 -17.59
CA LEU A 93 -6.06 48.60 -16.86
C LEU A 93 -5.91 49.73 -15.84
N GLU A 94 -6.47 50.91 -16.11
CA GLU A 94 -6.55 52.01 -15.14
C GLU A 94 -7.44 51.64 -13.95
N ASN A 95 -8.60 51.01 -14.21
CA ASN A 95 -9.46 50.46 -13.15
C ASN A 95 -8.80 49.30 -12.37
N LEU A 96 -7.85 48.58 -12.97
CA LEU A 96 -7.09 47.52 -12.31
C LEU A 96 -6.09 48.07 -11.28
N ILE A 97 -5.61 49.30 -11.47
CA ILE A 97 -4.74 49.98 -10.49
C ILE A 97 -5.55 50.32 -9.24
N ASP A 98 -6.78 50.83 -9.41
CA ASP A 98 -7.67 51.11 -8.29
C ASP A 98 -8.06 49.81 -7.56
N TRP A 99 -8.40 48.76 -8.30
CA TRP A 99 -8.64 47.43 -7.71
C TRP A 99 -7.41 46.88 -6.98
N TRP A 100 -6.19 47.11 -7.50
CA TRP A 100 -4.96 46.70 -6.84
C TRP A 100 -4.73 47.48 -5.54
N GLN A 101 -4.99 48.78 -5.53
CA GLN A 101 -4.92 49.62 -4.33
C GLN A 101 -5.94 49.17 -3.27
N ASP A 102 -7.13 48.73 -3.67
CA ASP A 102 -8.14 48.17 -2.76
C ASP A 102 -7.76 46.79 -2.22
N MET A 103 -7.08 45.97 -3.03
CA MET A 103 -6.63 44.63 -2.67
C MET A 103 -5.35 44.62 -1.84
N GLU A 104 -4.47 45.61 -2.00
CA GLU A 104 -3.18 45.69 -1.31
C GLU A 104 -3.31 45.60 0.23
N PRO A 105 -4.21 46.33 0.90
CA PRO A 105 -4.45 46.19 2.35
C PRO A 105 -4.94 44.80 2.73
N LEU A 106 -5.83 44.20 1.92
CA LEU A 106 -6.35 42.86 2.17
C LEU A 106 -5.25 41.80 2.05
N LEU A 107 -4.39 41.92 1.03
CA LEU A 107 -3.23 41.04 0.85
C LEU A 107 -2.22 41.21 1.98
N LYS A 108 -1.96 42.44 2.44
CA LYS A 108 -1.09 42.71 3.59
C LYS A 108 -1.56 42.06 4.88
N ILE A 109 -2.85 41.75 5.02
CA ILE A 109 -3.42 41.04 6.17
C ILE A 109 -3.53 39.53 5.90
N ALA A 110 -3.96 39.14 4.70
CA ALA A 110 -4.23 37.76 4.33
C ALA A 110 -2.95 36.95 4.10
N VAL A 111 -1.93 37.53 3.47
CA VAL A 111 -0.67 36.83 3.18
C VAL A 111 0.03 36.39 4.48
N PRO A 112 0.21 37.25 5.50
CA PRO A 112 0.76 36.80 6.78
C PRO A 112 -0.07 35.69 7.43
N HIS A 113 -1.40 35.81 7.44
CA HIS A 113 -2.26 34.79 8.05
C HIS A 113 -2.21 33.45 7.31
N LEU A 114 -2.10 33.47 5.98
CA LEU A 114 -1.87 32.29 5.17
C LEU A 114 -0.49 31.69 5.44
N VAL A 115 0.55 32.52 5.54
CA VAL A 115 1.91 32.08 5.89
C VAL A 115 1.92 31.43 7.26
N ASP A 116 1.33 32.05 8.29
CA ASP A 116 1.23 31.48 9.63
C ASP A 116 0.48 30.14 9.64
N LYS A 117 -0.61 30.04 8.86
CA LYS A 117 -1.35 28.78 8.71
C LYS A 117 -0.54 27.71 8.00
N LEU A 118 0.19 28.05 6.94
CA LEU A 118 1.04 27.13 6.23
C LEU A 118 2.23 26.70 7.11
N ASP A 119 2.81 27.61 7.90
CA ASP A 119 3.89 27.34 8.83
C ASP A 119 3.41 26.44 9.99
N ASP A 120 2.19 26.64 10.53
CA ASP A 120 1.56 25.74 11.50
C ASP A 120 1.35 24.33 10.93
N LEU A 121 0.91 24.22 9.67
CA LEU A 121 0.78 22.93 8.97
C LEU A 121 2.15 22.27 8.73
N GLU A 122 3.18 23.05 8.40
CA GLU A 122 4.56 22.58 8.24
C GLU A 122 5.14 22.10 9.56
N GLN A 123 4.98 22.86 10.64
CA GLN A 123 5.48 22.55 11.98
C GLN A 123 4.79 21.32 12.59
N LYS A 124 3.50 21.14 12.32
CA LYS A 124 2.75 19.91 12.62
C LYS A 124 3.16 18.74 11.72
N GLY A 125 4.02 18.95 10.73
CA GLY A 125 4.54 17.94 9.83
C GLY A 125 3.54 17.45 8.79
N ILE A 126 2.42 18.15 8.59
CA ILE A 126 1.34 17.73 7.70
C ILE A 126 1.81 17.69 6.24
N PHE A 127 2.62 18.65 5.79
CA PHE A 127 3.20 18.60 4.45
C PHE A 127 4.12 17.41 4.26
N ARG A 128 4.96 17.09 5.25
CA ARG A 128 5.85 15.93 5.19
C ARG A 128 5.08 14.61 5.13
N ILE A 129 4.01 14.50 5.90
CA ILE A 129 3.12 13.33 5.89
C ILE A 129 2.41 13.21 4.53
N ASN A 130 1.83 14.29 4.01
CA ASN A 130 1.18 14.29 2.70
C ASN A 130 2.16 13.95 1.58
N SER A 131 3.36 14.52 1.58
CA SER A 131 4.40 14.18 0.59
C SER A 131 4.83 12.71 0.71
N ALA A 132 4.94 12.16 1.92
CA ALA A 132 5.25 10.75 2.12
C ALA A 132 4.13 9.83 1.60
N ILE A 133 2.87 10.19 1.86
CA ILE A 133 1.69 9.48 1.35
C ILE A 133 1.63 9.55 -0.18
N LEU A 134 1.82 10.73 -0.77
CA LEU A 134 1.84 10.90 -2.22
C LEU A 134 2.99 10.13 -2.86
N ASN A 135 4.19 10.12 -2.26
CA ASN A 135 5.31 9.32 -2.74
C ASN A 135 5.05 7.82 -2.60
N MET A 136 4.38 7.38 -1.54
CA MET A 136 3.93 6.00 -1.39
C MET A 136 2.95 5.64 -2.51
N TYR A 137 1.95 6.47 -2.80
CA TYR A 137 1.02 6.26 -3.91
C TYR A 137 1.71 6.29 -5.27
N ALA A 138 2.68 7.18 -5.49
CA ALA A 138 3.46 7.22 -6.72
C ALA A 138 4.27 5.93 -6.91
N LYS A 139 4.91 5.43 -5.85
CA LYS A 139 5.62 4.15 -5.86
C LYS A 139 4.67 2.98 -6.13
N LEU A 140 3.50 2.96 -5.46
CA LEU A 140 2.47 1.96 -5.69
C LEU A 140 1.99 1.98 -7.16
N ALA A 141 1.63 3.14 -7.68
CA ALA A 141 1.19 3.31 -9.07
C ALA A 141 2.28 2.97 -10.10
N SER A 142 3.57 3.11 -9.75
CA SER A 142 4.68 2.72 -10.62
C SER A 142 5.01 1.23 -10.57
N ALA A 143 4.69 0.56 -9.48
CA ALA A 143 5.03 -0.84 -9.24
C ALA A 143 3.86 -1.80 -9.51
N TYR A 144 2.63 -1.28 -9.48
CA TYR A 144 1.41 -2.06 -9.52
C TYR A 144 0.49 -1.50 -10.61
N THR A 145 -0.05 -2.41 -11.42
CA THR A 145 -1.07 -2.10 -12.42
C THR A 145 -2.43 -1.87 -11.76
N THR A 146 -3.43 -1.39 -12.51
CA THR A 146 -4.79 -1.20 -12.01
C THR A 146 -5.38 -2.51 -11.45
N GLU A 147 -5.11 -3.65 -12.09
CA GLU A 147 -5.48 -4.97 -11.58
C GLU A 147 -4.82 -5.28 -10.22
N ASP A 148 -3.54 -4.94 -10.07
CA ASP A 148 -2.81 -5.17 -8.82
C ASP A 148 -3.37 -4.34 -7.67
N ILE A 149 -3.83 -3.10 -7.94
CA ILE A 149 -4.48 -2.25 -6.93
C ILE A 149 -5.83 -2.82 -6.50
N GLU A 150 -6.61 -3.43 -7.39
CA GLU A 150 -7.85 -4.13 -7.02
C GLU A 150 -7.57 -5.34 -6.14
N VAL A 151 -6.56 -6.14 -6.48
CA VAL A 151 -6.13 -7.29 -5.66
C VAL A 151 -5.60 -6.85 -4.29
N ILE A 152 -4.85 -5.74 -4.23
CA ILE A 152 -4.39 -5.14 -2.97
C ILE A 152 -5.57 -4.60 -2.17
N GLY A 153 -6.56 -3.96 -2.81
CA GLY A 153 -7.79 -3.49 -2.18
C GLY A 153 -8.58 -4.62 -1.54
N ASP A 154 -8.76 -5.72 -2.27
CA ASP A 154 -9.38 -6.95 -1.74
C ASP A 154 -8.56 -7.57 -0.61
N GLY A 155 -7.23 -7.54 -0.73
CA GLY A 155 -6.30 -7.90 0.34
C GLY A 155 -6.47 -7.04 1.59
N PHE A 156 -6.63 -5.73 1.42
CA PHE A 156 -6.80 -4.77 2.51
C PHE A 156 -8.15 -4.94 3.21
N VAL A 157 -9.24 -5.20 2.47
CA VAL A 157 -10.55 -5.51 3.06
C VAL A 157 -10.51 -6.83 3.84
N ARG A 158 -9.85 -7.86 3.30
CA ARG A 158 -9.61 -9.11 4.03
C ARG A 158 -8.79 -8.89 5.29
N MET A 159 -7.70 -8.13 5.20
CA MET A 159 -6.86 -7.78 6.36
C MET A 159 -7.62 -6.94 7.38
N HIS A 160 -8.48 -6.01 6.97
CA HIS A 160 -9.35 -5.27 7.86
C HIS A 160 -10.35 -6.19 8.58
N GLY A 161 -10.91 -7.17 7.87
CA GLY A 161 -11.74 -8.22 8.48
C GLY A 161 -10.98 -9.09 9.49
N ILE A 162 -9.71 -9.38 9.23
CA ILE A 162 -8.81 -10.08 10.17
C ILE A 162 -8.53 -9.18 11.38
N VAL A 163 -8.11 -7.93 11.19
CA VAL A 163 -7.87 -6.94 12.25
C VAL A 163 -9.11 -6.75 13.12
N ARG A 164 -10.31 -6.73 12.53
CA ARG A 164 -11.58 -6.67 13.28
C ARG A 164 -11.82 -7.92 14.13
N LYS A 165 -11.44 -9.11 13.64
CA LYS A 165 -11.48 -10.35 14.43
C LYS A 165 -10.43 -10.34 15.54
N PHE A 166 -9.26 -9.76 15.31
CA PHE A 166 -8.22 -9.57 16.34
C PHE A 166 -8.60 -8.50 17.38
N ALA A 167 -9.45 -7.55 17.03
CA ALA A 167 -10.02 -6.57 17.95
C ALA A 167 -11.22 -7.11 18.75
N ASP A 168 -11.66 -8.35 18.47
CA ASP A 168 -12.67 -9.02 19.29
C ASP A 168 -12.08 -9.27 20.69
N PRO A 169 -12.77 -8.85 21.77
CA PRO A 169 -12.30 -9.05 23.14
C PRO A 169 -11.90 -10.50 23.44
N VAL A 170 -12.59 -11.48 22.87
CA VAL A 170 -12.31 -12.91 23.06
C VAL A 170 -10.97 -13.29 22.42
N VAL A 171 -10.66 -12.73 21.24
CA VAL A 171 -9.42 -13.01 20.52
C VAL A 171 -8.23 -12.34 21.20
N ILE A 172 -8.39 -11.09 21.65
CA ILE A 172 -7.36 -10.40 22.45
C ILE A 172 -7.04 -11.20 23.71
N GLN A 173 -8.07 -11.62 24.47
CA GLN A 173 -7.88 -12.43 25.67
C GLN A 173 -7.21 -13.77 25.38
N SER A 174 -7.54 -14.41 24.25
CA SER A 174 -6.89 -15.66 23.86
C SER A 174 -5.41 -15.47 23.52
N LEU A 175 -5.05 -14.35 22.88
CA LEU A 175 -3.66 -13.99 22.58
C LEU A 175 -2.89 -13.67 23.86
N GLU A 176 -3.47 -12.89 24.75
CA GLU A 176 -2.90 -12.61 26.08
C GLU A 176 -2.67 -13.91 26.85
N ALA A 177 -3.63 -14.83 26.87
CA ALA A 177 -3.49 -16.13 27.53
C ALA A 177 -2.37 -16.98 26.92
N VAL A 178 -2.21 -16.95 25.59
CA VAL A 178 -1.11 -17.66 24.90
C VAL A 178 0.24 -17.00 25.22
N VAL A 179 0.32 -15.67 25.20
CA VAL A 179 1.55 -14.93 25.56
C VAL A 179 1.91 -15.16 27.02
N ASP A 180 0.93 -15.16 27.93
CA ASP A 180 1.12 -15.48 29.35
C ASP A 180 1.56 -16.93 29.56
N MET A 181 0.99 -17.86 28.80
CA MET A 181 1.43 -19.25 28.78
C MET A 181 2.89 -19.34 28.32
N TYR A 182 3.26 -18.66 27.24
CA TYR A 182 4.63 -18.61 26.74
C TYR A 182 5.60 -17.92 27.72
N ALA A 183 5.18 -16.84 28.38
CA ALA A 183 5.98 -16.16 29.40
C ALA A 183 6.24 -17.06 30.62
N LYS A 184 5.21 -17.81 31.05
CA LYS A 184 5.34 -18.83 32.10
C LYS A 184 6.21 -20.00 31.65
N LEU A 185 6.07 -20.47 30.41
CA LEU A 185 6.90 -21.54 29.84
C LEU A 185 8.37 -21.10 29.75
N ALA A 186 8.66 -19.91 29.23
CA ALA A 186 10.02 -19.36 29.13
C ALA A 186 10.69 -19.14 30.50
N SER A 187 9.91 -19.03 31.58
CA SER A 187 10.44 -18.92 32.95
C SER A 187 10.78 -20.28 33.60
N VAL A 188 10.35 -21.38 32.98
CA VAL A 188 10.48 -22.74 33.53
C VAL A 188 11.28 -23.67 32.61
N TYR A 189 11.22 -23.43 31.30
CA TYR A 189 11.75 -24.30 30.25
C TYR A 189 12.81 -23.57 29.43
N THR A 190 13.94 -24.23 29.16
CA THR A 190 14.99 -23.68 28.29
C THR A 190 14.58 -23.82 26.81
N PRO A 191 15.26 -23.13 25.88
CA PRO A 191 15.02 -23.31 24.44
C PRO A 191 15.06 -24.77 23.98
N GLU A 192 15.90 -25.60 24.60
CA GLU A 192 16.00 -27.05 24.34
C GLU A 192 14.77 -27.82 24.83
N ASP A 193 14.15 -27.39 25.93
CA ASP A 193 12.93 -28.00 26.46
C ASP A 193 11.72 -27.69 25.55
N ILE A 194 11.66 -26.48 24.97
CA ILE A 194 10.61 -26.07 24.03
C ILE A 194 10.68 -26.90 22.74
N ASP A 195 11.87 -27.15 22.22
CA ASP A 195 12.10 -28.00 21.05
C ASP A 195 11.67 -29.45 21.32
N SER A 196 12.02 -29.98 22.50
CA SER A 196 11.60 -31.33 22.93
C SER A 196 10.08 -31.47 23.13
N ILE A 197 9.42 -30.40 23.60
CA ILE A 197 7.95 -30.32 23.69
C ILE A 197 7.33 -30.32 22.29
N GLY A 198 7.91 -29.60 21.33
CA GLY A 198 7.50 -29.62 19.93
C GLY A 198 7.55 -31.03 19.33
N ASP A 199 8.66 -31.73 19.53
CA ASP A 199 8.82 -33.14 19.13
C ASP A 199 7.84 -34.08 19.86
N GLY A 200 7.56 -33.82 21.12
CA GLY A 200 6.53 -34.51 21.89
C GLY A 200 5.14 -34.35 21.28
N PHE A 201 4.80 -33.12 20.86
CA PHE A 201 3.50 -32.80 20.26
C PHE A 201 3.32 -33.46 18.89
N VAL A 202 4.35 -33.45 18.04
CA VAL A 202 4.32 -34.17 16.74
C VAL A 202 4.13 -35.67 16.94
N ARG A 203 4.81 -36.26 17.94
CA ARG A 203 4.62 -37.68 18.31
C ARG A 203 3.20 -37.96 18.81
N MET A 204 2.65 -37.10 19.66
CA MET A 204 1.27 -37.21 20.14
C MET A 204 0.25 -37.11 19.00
N HIS A 205 0.46 -36.19 18.05
CA HIS A 205 -0.38 -36.11 16.85
C HIS A 205 -0.31 -37.40 16.01
N GLY A 206 0.88 -37.98 15.87
CA GLY A 206 1.07 -39.29 15.23
C GLY A 206 0.33 -40.43 15.94
N ILE A 207 0.28 -40.41 17.28
CA ILE A 207 -0.51 -41.38 18.08
C ILE A 207 -2.00 -41.16 17.85
N VAL A 208 -2.49 -39.92 17.94
CA VAL A 208 -3.90 -39.58 17.68
C VAL A 208 -4.34 -40.04 16.29
N LYS A 209 -3.50 -39.84 15.26
CA LYS A 209 -3.77 -40.34 13.91
C LYS A 209 -3.87 -41.87 13.85
N LYS A 210 -3.05 -42.60 14.61
CA LYS A 210 -3.12 -44.07 14.71
C LYS A 210 -4.41 -44.55 15.38
N PHE A 211 -4.89 -43.83 16.41
CA PHE A 211 -6.20 -44.11 17.01
C PHE A 211 -7.37 -43.84 16.06
N GLY A 212 -7.19 -42.94 15.09
CA GLY A 212 -8.15 -42.70 14.01
C GLY A 212 -8.07 -43.67 12.83
N ASP A 213 -7.13 -44.63 12.79
CA ASP A 213 -7.13 -45.67 11.75
C ASP A 213 -8.42 -46.50 11.88
N PRO A 214 -9.20 -46.69 10.79
CA PRO A 214 -10.46 -47.41 10.84
C PRO A 214 -10.40 -48.80 11.50
N ARG A 215 -9.25 -49.49 11.41
CA ARG A 215 -9.04 -50.81 12.02
C ARG A 215 -8.90 -50.73 13.54
N VAL A 216 -8.27 -49.66 14.05
CA VAL A 216 -8.13 -49.43 15.49
C VAL A 216 -9.47 -49.03 16.09
N VAL A 217 -10.20 -48.15 15.41
CA VAL A 217 -11.56 -47.76 15.81
C VAL A 217 -12.49 -48.99 15.84
N ASP A 218 -12.56 -49.79 14.77
CA ASP A 218 -13.40 -51.00 14.71
C ASP A 218 -13.02 -52.03 15.79
N PHE A 219 -11.72 -52.17 16.10
CA PHE A 219 -11.28 -53.02 17.22
C PHE A 219 -11.73 -52.50 18.58
N LEU A 220 -11.60 -51.19 18.83
CA LEU A 220 -12.05 -50.56 20.08
C LEU A 220 -13.57 -50.65 20.23
N ASP A 221 -14.33 -50.38 19.17
CA ASP A 221 -15.79 -50.52 19.17
C ASP A 221 -16.19 -51.95 19.55
N ARG A 222 -15.59 -52.96 18.89
CA ARG A 222 -15.84 -54.38 19.21
C ARG A 222 -15.46 -54.75 20.64
N LEU A 223 -14.39 -54.18 21.20
CA LEU A 223 -13.98 -54.39 22.59
C LEU A 223 -14.97 -53.75 23.57
N THR A 224 -15.46 -52.55 23.29
CA THR A 224 -16.43 -51.85 24.15
C THR A 224 -17.80 -52.55 24.20
N ASP A 225 -18.11 -53.33 23.17
CA ASP A 225 -19.28 -54.21 23.10
C ASP A 225 -19.15 -55.48 23.97
N VAL A 226 -17.92 -55.88 24.35
CA VAL A 226 -17.68 -57.13 25.09
C VAL A 226 -18.38 -57.12 26.46
N PRO A 227 -18.27 -56.07 27.29
CA PRO A 227 -19.02 -55.99 28.55
C PRO A 227 -20.54 -56.05 28.36
N ALA A 228 -21.07 -55.45 27.28
CA ALA A 228 -22.51 -55.47 26.99
C ALA A 228 -23.01 -56.87 26.59
N LYS A 229 -22.15 -57.67 25.96
CA LYS A 229 -22.43 -59.06 25.55
C LYS A 229 -22.07 -60.08 26.62
N ALA A 230 -21.25 -59.70 27.61
CA ALA A 230 -20.88 -60.54 28.74
C ALA A 230 -21.95 -60.46 29.83
N ASN A 231 -22.70 -61.54 30.02
CA ASN A 231 -23.61 -61.66 31.15
C ASN A 231 -22.82 -61.99 32.43
N LEU A 232 -22.37 -60.96 33.13
CA LEU A 232 -21.59 -61.09 34.38
C LEU A 232 -22.43 -61.67 35.52
N ASP A 233 -23.75 -61.49 35.52
CA ASP A 233 -24.66 -62.05 36.52
C ASP A 233 -24.82 -63.57 36.37
N ALA A 234 -24.62 -64.10 35.16
CA ALA A 234 -24.63 -65.53 34.87
C ALA A 234 -23.24 -66.20 35.03
N ALA A 235 -22.20 -65.45 35.43
CA ALA A 235 -20.84 -65.96 35.55
C ALA A 235 -20.72 -66.93 36.75
N ARG A 236 -20.71 -68.23 36.48
CA ARG A 236 -20.57 -69.26 37.53
C ARG A 236 -19.10 -69.52 37.85
N PRO A 237 -18.73 -69.71 39.13
CA PRO A 237 -17.37 -70.13 39.49
C PRO A 237 -16.98 -71.41 38.75
N VAL A 238 -15.73 -71.45 38.31
CA VAL A 238 -15.16 -72.59 37.60
C VAL A 238 -14.24 -73.31 38.57
N GLY A 239 -14.52 -74.57 38.90
CA GLY A 239 -13.62 -75.39 39.71
C GLY A 239 -12.35 -75.81 38.92
N PRO A 240 -11.28 -76.23 39.61
CA PRO A 240 -10.01 -76.64 38.97
C PRO A 240 -10.18 -77.76 37.93
N PHE A 241 -11.19 -78.62 38.11
CA PHE A 241 -11.52 -79.69 37.15
C PHE A 241 -12.52 -79.27 36.04
N GLY A 242 -13.24 -78.15 36.22
CA GLY A 242 -14.22 -77.65 35.25
C GLY A 242 -13.65 -76.68 34.22
N MET A 243 -12.47 -76.11 34.51
CA MET A 243 -11.75 -75.16 33.64
C MET A 243 -11.45 -75.73 32.25
N PRO A 244 -10.84 -76.93 32.12
CA PRO A 244 -10.50 -77.48 30.82
C PRO A 244 -11.73 -77.71 29.94
N PHE A 245 -12.84 -78.14 30.53
CA PHE A 245 -14.08 -78.42 29.80
C PHE A 245 -14.76 -77.14 29.29
N ARG A 246 -14.77 -76.05 30.07
CA ARG A 246 -15.34 -74.77 29.62
C ARG A 246 -14.49 -74.09 28.56
N MET A 247 -13.17 -74.30 28.58
CA MET A 247 -12.27 -73.83 27.52
C MET A 247 -12.46 -74.57 26.19
N LEU A 248 -13.21 -75.69 26.16
CA LEU A 248 -13.45 -76.44 24.93
C LEU A 248 -14.57 -75.85 24.06
N SER A 249 -15.34 -74.87 24.54
CA SER A 249 -16.37 -74.20 23.73
C SER A 249 -15.75 -73.49 22.52
N LYS A 250 -16.52 -73.36 21.44
CA LYS A 250 -16.05 -72.77 20.19
C LYS A 250 -15.63 -71.31 20.38
N GLU A 251 -16.41 -70.57 21.17
CA GLU A 251 -16.20 -69.15 21.48
C GLU A 251 -14.98 -68.97 22.38
N CYS A 252 -14.78 -69.85 23.37
CA CYS A 252 -13.60 -69.77 24.25
C CYS A 252 -12.31 -70.12 23.50
N LYS A 253 -12.34 -71.12 22.61
CA LYS A 253 -11.21 -71.43 21.72
C LYS A 253 -10.86 -70.27 20.79
N GLN A 254 -11.87 -69.61 20.22
CA GLN A 254 -11.66 -68.43 19.37
C GLN A 254 -11.08 -67.25 20.17
N GLY A 255 -11.65 -66.95 21.34
CA GLY A 255 -11.12 -65.91 22.23
C GLY A 255 -9.69 -66.18 22.69
N LEU A 256 -9.37 -67.43 23.04
CA LEU A 256 -8.01 -67.85 23.39
C LEU A 256 -7.07 -67.71 22.19
N GLY A 257 -7.51 -68.06 20.97
CA GLY A 257 -6.75 -67.84 19.75
C GLY A 257 -6.40 -66.37 19.51
N VAL A 258 -7.38 -65.47 19.68
CA VAL A 258 -7.16 -64.01 19.59
C VAL A 258 -6.20 -63.54 20.67
N ALA A 259 -6.36 -64.00 21.92
CA ALA A 259 -5.47 -63.63 23.03
C ALA A 259 -4.02 -64.08 22.79
N LEU A 260 -3.83 -65.30 22.27
CA LEU A 260 -2.51 -65.82 21.91
C LEU A 260 -1.87 -65.04 20.76
N GLU A 261 -2.66 -64.64 19.74
CA GLU A 261 -2.15 -63.85 18.62
C GLU A 261 -1.79 -62.42 19.05
N LEU A 262 -2.61 -61.78 19.90
CA LEU A 262 -2.26 -60.49 20.52
C LEU A 262 -1.00 -60.61 21.38
N THR A 263 -0.86 -61.69 22.15
CA THR A 263 0.34 -61.96 22.95
C THR A 263 1.57 -62.15 22.07
N ARG A 264 1.42 -62.84 20.93
CA ARG A 264 2.48 -63.02 19.94
C ARG A 264 2.88 -61.70 19.30
N ALA A 265 1.92 -60.86 18.91
CA ALA A 265 2.15 -59.54 18.35
C ALA A 265 2.87 -58.61 19.35
N LEU A 266 2.51 -58.65 20.64
CA LEU A 266 3.23 -57.95 21.70
C LEU A 266 4.69 -58.43 21.83
N GLY A 267 4.93 -59.73 21.63
CA GLY A 267 6.28 -60.29 21.56
C GLY A 267 7.12 -59.72 20.40
N MET A 268 6.50 -59.41 19.25
CA MET A 268 7.19 -58.83 18.09
C MET A 268 7.62 -57.37 18.31
N VAL A 269 6.90 -56.63 19.17
CA VAL A 269 7.26 -55.25 19.54
C VAL A 269 8.60 -55.20 20.27
N LYS A 270 8.95 -56.24 21.04
CA LYS A 270 10.25 -56.36 21.72
C LYS A 270 11.44 -56.55 20.75
N THR A 271 11.17 -57.06 19.54
CA THR A 271 12.19 -57.34 18.51
C THR A 271 12.32 -56.26 17.42
N GLY A 272 11.41 -55.27 17.37
CA GLY A 272 11.36 -54.26 16.31
C GLY A 272 12.08 -52.96 16.70
N ASN A 273 13.30 -52.78 16.21
CA ASN A 273 14.04 -51.51 16.24
C ASN A 273 13.40 -50.53 15.24
N GLY A 274 13.26 -49.27 15.62
CA GLY A 274 12.68 -48.23 14.77
C GLY A 274 13.55 -47.86 13.57
N GLN A 275 12.96 -47.87 12.38
CA GLN A 275 13.40 -47.03 11.26
C GLN A 275 12.20 -46.78 10.34
N PRO A 276 11.90 -45.52 9.98
CA PRO A 276 10.96 -45.23 8.92
C PRO A 276 11.67 -45.48 7.58
N SER A 277 11.15 -46.42 6.79
CA SER A 277 11.56 -46.60 5.40
C SER A 277 11.14 -45.36 4.60
N SER A 278 12.13 -44.52 4.30
CA SER A 278 12.09 -43.60 3.18
C SER A 278 12.28 -44.39 1.88
N GLU A 279 11.19 -44.62 1.16
CA GLU A 279 11.18 -44.91 -0.28
C GLU A 279 10.07 -44.00 -0.84
N GLY A 280 10.28 -43.10 -1.81
CA GLY A 280 11.32 -43.04 -2.82
C GLY A 280 10.90 -43.76 -4.09
N SER A 281 9.87 -43.23 -4.78
CA SER A 281 9.70 -43.13 -6.25
C SER A 281 8.26 -42.77 -6.62
#